data_AF-A0AAX4F3D6-F1
#
_entry.id   AF-A0AAX4F3D6-F1
#
_cell.length_a   1.000
_cell.length_b   1.000
_cell.length_c   1.000
_cell.angle_alpha   90.00
_cell.angle_beta   90.00
_cell.angle_gamma   90.00
#
_symmetry.space_group_name_H-M   'P 1'
#
loop_
_entity.id
_entity.type
_entity.pdbx_description
1 polymer ?
#
loop_
_entity_poly.entity_id
_entity_poly.type
_entity_poly.pdbx_seq_one_letter_code
_entity_poly.pdbx_strand_id
1 'polypeptide(L)'
;MRLTRFVTWVPEQRLNASDIILAAGASASEARVFSQLFGFRQVAALDSNVPLASVFHRLLSELQRQSPHPERPADVLIYAHGMPVQAAEREPWLTQLGREHPFIRDHAPCYELDQQNCATLFWALALAQRLLSQQRAKRVAIIAGDTLSAFAIQERYFPGCTIVGDAFAALLLENQPSGFQIGPVYTGQRPEFHEGIHGSEHVKKAFYQAHDELISDALQNTKSGNPTHLHLLPHNVNRLSWLNYSRRHQHPLENIALGLMPDIGHCYTVDPLLLLPAALPAIQSGKPHVMLSVGLGAWIGSCRIRHADAPF
;
A
#
# COMPACT_ATOMS: atom_id res chain seq x y z
N MET A 1 -9.71 -9.78 -11.59
CA MET A 1 -9.37 -8.77 -12.61
C MET A 1 -7.91 -8.89 -12.97
N ARG A 2 -7.53 -8.59 -14.21
CA ARG A 2 -6.13 -8.69 -14.65
C ARG A 2 -5.33 -7.48 -14.16
N LEU A 3 -4.17 -7.74 -13.58
CA LEU A 3 -3.11 -6.74 -13.43
C LEU A 3 -2.29 -6.74 -14.72
N THR A 4 -2.59 -5.83 -15.63
CA THR A 4 -1.95 -5.78 -16.95
C THR A 4 -0.52 -5.26 -16.83
N ARG A 5 -0.33 -4.19 -16.05
CA ARG A 5 0.99 -3.65 -15.72
C ARG A 5 0.95 -2.94 -14.38
N PHE A 6 2.08 -2.88 -13.69
CA PHE A 6 2.29 -1.97 -12.59
C PHE A 6 3.70 -1.41 -12.64
N VAL A 7 3.88 -0.25 -12.02
CA VAL A 7 5.16 0.43 -11.86
C VAL A 7 5.22 0.94 -10.43
N THR A 8 6.40 0.91 -9.83
CA THR A 8 6.66 1.41 -8.49
C THR A 8 7.81 2.38 -8.53
N TRP A 9 7.76 3.41 -7.70
CA TRP A 9 8.84 4.37 -7.56
C TRP A 9 9.04 4.72 -6.09
N VAL A 10 10.29 4.63 -5.65
CA VAL A 10 10.72 5.01 -4.31
C VAL A 10 11.75 6.13 -4.48
N PRO A 11 11.59 7.28 -3.80
CA PRO A 11 12.60 8.33 -3.78
C PRO A 11 13.98 7.80 -3.35
N GLU A 12 15.06 8.41 -3.83
CA GLU A 12 16.42 8.00 -3.48
C GLU A 12 16.88 8.55 -2.13
N GLN A 13 16.37 9.72 -1.73
CA GLN A 13 16.74 10.32 -0.46
C GLN A 13 16.31 9.43 0.71
N ARG A 14 17.18 9.35 1.72
CA ARG A 14 16.99 8.58 2.94
C ARG A 14 17.10 9.49 4.15
N LEU A 15 16.18 9.34 5.09
CA LEU A 15 16.24 9.98 6.41
C LEU A 15 16.48 8.90 7.46
N ASN A 16 17.41 9.14 8.39
CA ASN A 16 17.66 8.17 9.46
C ASN A 16 16.47 8.11 10.42
N ALA A 17 16.11 6.88 10.81
CA ALA A 17 15.06 6.64 11.81
C ALA A 17 15.39 7.33 13.15
N SER A 18 16.65 7.30 13.57
CA SER A 18 17.07 7.91 14.83
C SER A 18 16.89 9.43 14.82
N ASP A 19 17.21 10.09 13.71
CA ASP A 19 17.10 11.55 13.59
C ASP A 19 15.63 11.99 13.65
N ILE A 20 14.75 11.24 12.97
CA ILE A 20 13.30 11.45 13.01
C ILE A 20 12.76 11.32 14.44
N ILE A 21 13.13 10.25 15.15
CA ILE A 21 12.65 9.96 16.51
C ILE A 21 13.13 11.02 17.50
N LEU A 22 14.40 11.42 17.42
CA LEU A 22 14.96 12.46 18.28
C LEU A 22 14.33 13.83 18.00
N ALA A 23 14.06 14.15 16.73
CA ALA A 23 13.37 15.38 16.35
C ALA A 23 11.93 15.44 16.91
N ALA A 24 11.28 14.28 17.10
CA ALA A 24 9.97 14.17 17.75
C ALA A 24 10.04 14.28 19.28
N GLY A 25 11.22 14.47 19.88
CA GLY A 25 11.42 14.57 21.32
C GLY A 25 11.49 13.23 22.06
N ALA A 26 11.50 12.11 21.32
CA ALA A 26 11.66 10.78 21.91
C ALA A 26 13.12 10.47 22.25
N SER A 27 13.33 9.45 23.09
CA SER A 27 14.65 9.15 23.64
C SER A 27 15.54 8.35 22.67
N ALA A 28 16.86 8.42 22.85
CA ALA A 28 17.80 7.53 22.15
C ALA A 28 17.60 6.04 22.50
N SER A 29 16.98 5.73 23.63
CA SER A 29 16.56 4.36 23.96
C SER A 29 15.45 3.89 23.02
N GLU A 30 14.49 4.75 22.75
CA GLU A 30 13.39 4.45 21.85
C GLU A 30 13.86 4.34 20.40
N ALA A 31 14.76 5.21 19.95
CA ALA A 31 15.39 5.08 18.64
C ALA A 31 16.08 3.71 18.45
N ARG A 32 16.74 3.21 19.50
CA ARG A 32 17.35 1.87 19.49
C ARG A 32 16.30 0.75 19.41
N VAL A 33 15.18 0.88 20.11
CA VAL A 33 14.05 -0.08 20.01
C VAL A 33 13.51 -0.13 18.58
N PHE A 34 13.31 1.03 17.96
CA PHE A 34 12.82 1.10 16.58
C PHE A 34 13.77 0.44 15.58
N SER A 35 15.08 0.62 15.78
CA SER A 35 16.08 -0.03 14.94
C SER A 35 16.19 -1.54 15.18
N GLN A 36 16.32 -1.97 16.44
CA GLN A 36 16.66 -3.35 16.78
C GLN A 36 15.44 -4.29 16.81
N LEU A 37 14.31 -3.81 17.33
CA LEU A 37 13.10 -4.63 17.49
C LEU A 37 12.12 -4.40 16.34
N PHE A 38 11.86 -3.16 15.97
CA PHE A 38 10.90 -2.85 14.91
C PHE A 38 11.52 -2.93 13.52
N GLY A 39 12.85 -2.84 13.39
CA GLY A 39 13.58 -3.07 12.16
C GLY A 39 13.79 -1.85 11.27
N PHE A 40 13.56 -0.63 11.78
CA PHE A 40 13.70 0.62 11.01
C PHE A 40 15.09 1.23 11.16
N ARG A 41 15.85 1.34 10.06
CA ARG A 41 17.13 2.08 10.07
C ARG A 41 16.99 3.46 9.45
N GLN A 42 16.27 3.53 8.35
CA GLN A 42 16.01 4.75 7.60
C GLN A 42 14.67 4.63 6.88
N VAL A 43 14.19 5.74 6.34
CA VAL A 43 12.99 5.81 5.51
C VAL A 43 13.29 6.52 4.20
N ALA A 44 12.57 6.16 3.15
CA ALA A 44 12.60 6.90 1.89
C ALA A 44 11.87 8.24 2.09
N ALA A 45 12.39 9.31 1.49
CA ALA A 45 11.78 10.63 1.58
C ALA A 45 11.78 11.33 0.22
N LEU A 46 10.64 11.88 -0.16
CA LEU A 46 10.51 12.78 -1.30
C LEU A 46 11.05 14.16 -0.92
N ASP A 47 11.84 14.76 -1.81
CA ASP A 47 12.29 16.14 -1.66
C ASP A 47 11.07 17.08 -1.64
N SER A 48 11.02 18.01 -0.69
CA SER A 48 9.92 18.96 -0.51
C SER A 48 9.68 19.88 -1.71
N ASN A 49 10.67 20.01 -2.60
CA ASN A 49 10.58 20.81 -3.82
C ASN A 49 9.99 20.03 -5.00
N VAL A 50 9.77 18.72 -4.88
CA VAL A 50 9.19 17.89 -5.95
C VAL A 50 7.67 17.87 -5.79
N PRO A 51 6.90 18.45 -6.73
CA PRO A 51 5.45 18.44 -6.66
C PRO A 51 4.89 17.02 -6.82
N LEU A 52 3.89 16.67 -6.02
CA LEU A 52 3.27 15.34 -6.05
C LEU A 52 2.66 15.02 -7.42
N ALA A 53 2.02 16.01 -8.05
CA ALA A 53 1.49 15.89 -9.41
C ALA A 53 2.57 15.46 -10.43
N SER A 54 3.82 15.94 -10.29
CA SER A 54 4.92 15.56 -11.19
C SER A 54 5.35 14.10 -11.02
N VAL A 55 5.27 13.57 -9.79
CA VAL A 55 5.54 12.17 -9.48
C VAL A 55 4.48 11.28 -10.16
N PHE A 56 3.20 11.62 -10.03
CA PHE A 56 2.14 10.84 -10.64
C PHE A 56 2.08 10.96 -12.15
N HIS A 57 2.41 12.12 -12.72
CA HIS A 57 2.63 12.25 -14.16
C HIS A 57 3.73 11.30 -14.65
N ARG A 58 4.88 11.27 -13.96
CA ARG A 58 5.99 10.35 -14.30
C ARG A 58 5.54 8.88 -14.22
N LEU A 59 4.82 8.50 -13.17
CA LEU A 59 4.33 7.13 -13.00
C LEU A 59 3.34 6.73 -14.10
N LEU A 60 2.42 7.60 -14.49
CA LEU A 60 1.50 7.33 -15.58
C LEU A 60 2.22 7.21 -16.92
N SER A 61 3.24 8.04 -17.17
CA SER A 61 4.08 7.95 -18.36
C SER A 61 4.89 6.63 -18.40
N GLU A 62 5.41 6.20 -17.25
CA GLU A 62 6.10 4.91 -17.11
C GLU A 62 5.14 3.74 -17.31
N LEU A 63 3.96 3.80 -16.70
CA LEU A 63 2.91 2.81 -16.83
C LEU A 63 2.45 2.68 -18.30
N GLN A 64 2.30 3.82 -19.00
CA GLN A 64 1.99 3.86 -20.42
C GLN A 64 3.08 3.14 -21.21
N ARG A 65 4.34 3.55 -21.06
CA ARG A 65 5.48 3.02 -21.81
C ARG A 65 5.64 1.50 -21.64
N GLN A 66 5.38 0.99 -20.44
CA GLN A 66 5.49 -0.43 -20.13
C GLN A 66 4.21 -1.23 -20.39
N SER A 67 3.10 -0.58 -20.77
CA SER A 67 1.84 -1.26 -21.05
C SER A 67 1.94 -2.04 -22.36
N PRO A 68 1.30 -3.23 -22.48
CA PRO A 68 1.20 -3.96 -23.76
C PRO A 68 0.49 -3.18 -24.87
N HIS A 69 -0.34 -2.20 -24.50
CA HIS A 69 -1.08 -1.34 -25.42
C HIS A 69 -0.95 0.13 -24.96
N PRO A 70 0.22 0.77 -25.20
CA PRO A 70 0.50 2.14 -24.77
C PRO A 70 -0.39 3.19 -25.46
N GLU A 71 -0.95 2.86 -26.63
CA GLU A 71 -1.83 3.70 -27.43
C GLU A 71 -3.27 3.75 -26.89
N ARG A 72 -3.64 2.83 -25.98
CA ARG A 72 -4.99 2.75 -25.42
C ARG A 72 -5.04 3.44 -24.06
N PRO A 73 -5.69 4.61 -23.94
CA PRO A 73 -5.77 5.28 -22.65
C PRO A 73 -6.68 4.52 -21.67
N ALA A 74 -6.50 4.76 -20.38
CA ALA A 74 -7.41 4.30 -19.33
C ALA A 74 -8.73 5.09 -19.38
N ASP A 75 -9.84 4.41 -19.09
CA ASP A 75 -11.18 5.01 -19.06
C ASP A 75 -11.46 5.75 -17.74
N VAL A 76 -10.71 5.41 -16.69
CA VAL A 76 -10.89 5.90 -15.32
C VAL A 76 -9.52 6.03 -14.67
N LEU A 77 -9.33 7.13 -13.93
CA LEU A 77 -8.18 7.32 -13.04
C LEU A 77 -8.65 7.26 -11.58
N ILE A 78 -7.99 6.47 -10.75
CA ILE A 78 -8.24 6.42 -9.30
C ILE A 78 -6.94 6.80 -8.59
N TYR A 79 -6.99 7.77 -7.70
CA TYR A 79 -5.93 8.07 -6.76
C TYR A 79 -6.25 7.46 -5.40
N ALA A 80 -5.33 6.66 -4.85
CA ALA A 80 -5.45 6.02 -3.56
C ALA A 80 -4.33 6.48 -2.62
N HIS A 81 -4.69 7.01 -1.47
CA HIS A 81 -3.74 7.41 -0.43
C HIS A 81 -4.31 7.19 0.96
N GLY A 82 -3.45 7.06 1.96
CA GLY A 82 -3.85 6.89 3.35
C GLY A 82 -4.11 8.23 4.04
N MET A 83 -3.25 9.20 3.74
CA MET A 83 -3.20 10.50 4.41
C MET A 83 -4.17 11.52 3.77
N PRO A 84 -5.24 11.95 4.45
CA PRO A 84 -6.24 12.85 3.87
C PRO A 84 -5.67 14.21 3.44
N VAL A 85 -4.54 14.63 4.02
CA VAL A 85 -3.82 15.85 3.65
C VAL A 85 -2.34 15.50 3.48
N GLN A 86 -1.82 15.58 2.26
CA GLN A 86 -0.40 15.33 1.94
C GLN A 86 0.37 16.59 1.57
N ALA A 87 -0.33 17.64 1.14
CA ALA A 87 0.21 18.94 0.86
C ALA A 87 -0.91 19.99 0.95
N ALA A 88 -0.53 21.25 1.12
CA ALA A 88 -1.47 22.38 1.05
C ALA A 88 -1.88 22.71 -0.40
N GLU A 89 -2.07 21.68 -1.24
CA GLU A 89 -2.44 21.86 -2.64
C GLU A 89 -3.87 22.41 -2.72
N ARG A 90 -4.01 23.59 -3.34
CA ARG A 90 -5.27 24.33 -3.44
C ARG A 90 -6.03 24.06 -4.74
N GLU A 91 -5.38 23.44 -5.72
CA GLU A 91 -5.89 23.25 -7.08
C GLU A 91 -6.28 21.78 -7.33
N PRO A 92 -7.24 21.50 -8.23
CA PRO A 92 -7.72 20.13 -8.51
C PRO A 92 -6.73 19.34 -9.38
N TRP A 93 -5.50 19.14 -8.88
CA TRP A 93 -4.36 18.56 -9.61
C TRP A 93 -4.69 17.20 -10.22
N LEU A 94 -5.50 16.37 -9.56
CA LEU A 94 -5.87 15.05 -10.07
C LEU A 94 -6.75 15.15 -11.32
N THR A 95 -7.70 16.09 -11.31
CA THR A 95 -8.55 16.36 -12.47
C THR A 95 -7.74 16.95 -13.61
N GLN A 96 -6.79 17.84 -13.31
CA GLN A 96 -5.87 18.38 -14.30
C GLN A 96 -5.00 17.27 -14.91
N LEU A 97 -4.39 16.42 -14.08
CA LEU A 97 -3.60 15.27 -14.52
C LEU A 97 -4.42 14.33 -15.42
N GLY A 98 -5.67 14.04 -15.04
CA GLY A 98 -6.56 13.18 -15.84
C GLY A 98 -6.95 13.78 -17.19
N ARG A 99 -6.99 15.12 -17.31
CA ARG A 99 -7.26 15.82 -18.58
C ARG A 99 -6.03 15.95 -19.47
N GLU A 100 -4.87 16.18 -18.88
CA GLU A 100 -3.65 16.50 -19.61
C GLU A 100 -2.81 15.26 -19.98
N HIS A 101 -2.86 14.21 -19.17
CA HIS A 101 -2.00 13.05 -19.39
C HIS A 101 -2.53 12.17 -20.53
N PRO A 102 -1.74 11.90 -21.60
CA PRO A 102 -2.22 11.22 -22.82
C PRO A 102 -2.64 9.76 -22.61
N PHE A 103 -2.20 9.15 -21.51
CA PHE A 103 -2.61 7.79 -21.14
C PHE A 103 -3.96 7.71 -20.41
N ILE A 104 -4.60 8.84 -20.14
CA ILE A 104 -5.94 8.92 -19.57
C ILE A 104 -6.88 9.42 -20.66
N ARG A 105 -8.06 8.81 -20.80
CA ARG A 105 -9.01 9.22 -21.83
C ARG A 105 -9.49 10.63 -21.52
N ASP A 106 -9.68 11.43 -22.56
CA ASP A 106 -10.32 12.74 -22.44
C ASP A 106 -11.66 12.62 -21.68
N HIS A 107 -11.87 13.50 -20.71
CA HIS A 107 -13.00 13.50 -19.78
C HIS A 107 -13.21 12.20 -18.97
N ALA A 108 -12.17 11.37 -18.78
CA ALA A 108 -12.25 10.23 -17.87
C ALA A 108 -12.61 10.68 -16.44
N PRO A 109 -13.54 9.99 -15.74
CA PRO A 109 -13.78 10.25 -14.34
C PRO A 109 -12.51 9.97 -13.52
N CYS A 110 -12.22 10.92 -12.62
CA CYS A 110 -11.14 10.83 -11.66
C CYS A 110 -11.75 10.64 -10.26
N TYR A 111 -11.31 9.60 -9.55
CA TYR A 111 -11.74 9.33 -8.18
C TYR A 111 -10.56 9.47 -7.24
N GLU A 112 -10.77 10.10 -6.10
CA GLU A 112 -9.83 10.13 -5.00
C GLU A 112 -10.40 9.31 -3.85
N LEU A 113 -9.58 8.42 -3.30
CA LEU A 113 -9.91 7.59 -2.15
C LEU A 113 -8.84 7.80 -1.09
N ASP A 114 -9.31 8.12 0.11
CA ASP A 114 -8.52 8.38 1.30
C ASP A 114 -9.20 7.86 2.57
N GLN A 115 -8.60 8.10 3.74
CA GLN A 115 -9.16 7.82 5.07
C GLN A 115 -9.32 6.35 5.48
N GLN A 116 -8.96 5.38 4.62
CA GLN A 116 -8.75 3.99 5.06
C GLN A 116 -7.28 3.70 5.42
N ASN A 117 -6.48 4.76 5.58
CA ASN A 117 -5.07 4.70 5.96
C ASN A 117 -4.30 3.70 5.07
N CYS A 118 -3.52 2.80 5.66
CA CYS A 118 -2.70 1.82 4.94
C CYS A 118 -3.53 0.84 4.09
N ALA A 119 -4.85 0.74 4.32
CA ALA A 119 -5.73 -0.16 3.59
C ALA A 119 -6.40 0.48 2.35
N THR A 120 -6.24 1.79 2.10
CA THR A 120 -6.95 2.50 1.02
C THR A 120 -6.75 1.89 -0.38
N LEU A 121 -5.58 1.32 -0.67
CA LEU A 121 -5.33 0.63 -1.95
C LEU A 121 -6.40 -0.44 -2.25
N PHE A 122 -6.83 -1.20 -1.24
CA PHE A 122 -7.82 -2.27 -1.45
C PHE A 122 -9.21 -1.71 -1.76
N TRP A 123 -9.56 -0.54 -1.23
CA TRP A 123 -10.79 0.14 -1.58
C TRP A 123 -10.76 0.64 -3.04
N ALA A 124 -9.60 1.13 -3.50
CA ALA A 124 -9.39 1.46 -4.91
C ALA A 124 -9.47 0.25 -5.82
N LEU A 125 -8.88 -0.89 -5.42
CA LEU A 125 -8.99 -2.15 -6.15
C LEU A 125 -10.43 -2.66 -6.20
N ALA A 126 -11.19 -2.54 -5.11
CA ALA A 126 -12.60 -2.91 -5.07
C ALA A 126 -13.47 -2.04 -5.99
N LEU A 127 -13.22 -0.73 -6.04
CA LEU A 127 -13.87 0.18 -6.98
C LEU A 127 -13.53 -0.18 -8.43
N ALA A 128 -12.24 -0.40 -8.74
CA ALA A 128 -11.80 -0.81 -10.07
C ALA A 128 -12.46 -2.14 -10.50
N GLN A 129 -12.54 -3.12 -9.60
CA GLN A 129 -13.19 -4.40 -9.87
C GLN A 129 -14.68 -4.24 -10.19
N ARG A 130 -15.40 -3.37 -9.47
CA ARG A 130 -16.81 -3.05 -9.75
C ARG A 130 -16.97 -2.38 -11.12
N LEU A 131 -16.17 -1.35 -11.41
CA LEU A 131 -16.22 -0.65 -12.70
C LEU A 131 -15.96 -1.57 -13.88
N LEU A 132 -14.96 -2.45 -13.77
CA LEU A 132 -14.60 -3.42 -14.80
C LEU A 132 -15.65 -4.53 -14.97
N SER A 133 -16.17 -5.08 -13.87
CA SER A 133 -17.17 -6.16 -13.91
C SER A 133 -18.53 -5.70 -14.42
N GLN A 134 -18.92 -4.45 -14.12
CA GLN A 134 -20.14 -3.83 -14.62
C GLN A 134 -19.97 -3.20 -16.01
N GLN A 135 -18.81 -3.39 -16.66
CA GLN A 135 -18.49 -2.83 -17.98
C GLN A 135 -18.65 -1.31 -18.06
N ARG A 136 -18.49 -0.61 -16.92
CA ARG A 136 -18.46 0.86 -16.83
C ARG A 136 -17.09 1.42 -17.25
N ALA A 137 -16.07 0.57 -17.26
CA ALA A 137 -14.75 0.81 -17.80
C ALA A 137 -14.20 -0.49 -18.43
N LYS A 138 -13.33 -0.36 -19.42
CA LYS A 138 -12.52 -1.44 -20.00
C LYS A 138 -11.11 -1.48 -19.39
N ARG A 139 -10.57 -0.30 -19.05
CA ARG A 139 -9.23 -0.05 -18.49
C ARG A 139 -9.33 0.93 -17.34
N VAL A 140 -8.80 0.55 -16.19
CA VAL A 140 -8.72 1.42 -15.01
C VAL A 140 -7.25 1.64 -14.67
N ALA A 141 -6.83 2.89 -14.55
CA ALA A 141 -5.54 3.27 -13.98
C ALA A 141 -5.73 3.61 -12.50
N ILE A 142 -4.89 3.02 -11.64
CA ILE A 142 -4.78 3.43 -10.23
C ILE A 142 -3.40 4.05 -10.05
N ILE A 143 -3.33 5.25 -9.50
CA ILE A 143 -2.10 5.81 -8.92
C ILE A 143 -2.26 5.76 -7.39
N ALA A 144 -1.19 5.41 -6.70
CA ALA A 144 -1.21 5.29 -5.25
C ALA A 144 0.10 5.75 -4.64
N GLY A 145 0.04 6.25 -3.41
CA GLY A 145 1.22 6.68 -2.68
C GLY A 145 0.92 7.84 -1.75
N ASP A 146 1.74 7.90 -0.72
CA ASP A 146 1.65 8.84 0.38
C ASP A 146 2.98 9.57 0.50
N THR A 147 2.93 10.86 0.86
CA THR A 147 4.13 11.66 1.13
C THR A 147 3.96 12.54 2.36
N LEU A 148 5.03 12.64 3.14
CA LEU A 148 5.18 13.61 4.23
C LEU A 148 6.16 14.74 3.89
N SER A 149 6.50 14.92 2.61
CA SER A 149 7.49 15.93 2.17
C SER A 149 7.12 17.38 2.49
N ALA A 150 5.83 17.68 2.64
CA ALA A 150 5.33 19.00 3.04
C ALA A 150 5.35 19.24 4.56
N PHE A 151 5.67 18.22 5.36
CA PHE A 151 5.61 18.24 6.81
C PHE A 151 7.01 18.21 7.44
N ALA A 152 7.09 18.60 8.70
CA ALA A 152 8.32 18.52 9.45
C ALA A 152 8.72 17.04 9.68
N ILE A 153 10.03 16.77 9.77
CA ILE A 153 10.55 15.39 9.78
C ILE A 153 9.98 14.54 10.92
N GLN A 154 9.64 15.15 12.07
CA GLN A 154 9.07 14.45 13.22
C GLN A 154 7.70 13.84 12.96
N GLU A 155 6.93 14.36 11.99
CA GLU A 155 5.60 13.83 11.62
C GLU A 155 5.67 12.43 10.98
N ARG A 156 6.89 11.98 10.62
CA ARG A 156 7.14 10.62 10.12
C ARG A 156 7.11 9.56 11.22
N TYR A 157 7.20 9.96 12.49
CA TYR A 157 7.26 9.03 13.61
C TYR A 157 5.90 8.84 14.26
N PHE A 158 5.48 7.57 14.35
CA PHE A 158 4.26 7.15 15.03
C PHE A 158 4.66 6.41 16.31
N PRO A 159 4.56 7.05 17.49
CA PRO A 159 5.06 6.52 18.75
C PRO A 159 4.62 5.09 19.03
N GLY A 160 5.57 4.24 19.40
CA GLY A 160 5.31 2.83 19.71
C GLY A 160 4.80 1.96 18.55
N CYS A 161 4.74 2.48 17.32
CA CYS A 161 4.13 1.79 16.17
C CYS A 161 5.08 1.65 14.98
N THR A 162 5.42 2.77 14.31
CA THR A 162 6.09 2.74 13.00
C THR A 162 6.81 4.05 12.65
N ILE A 163 7.59 4.03 11.57
CA ILE A 163 8.15 5.24 10.93
C ILE A 163 7.80 5.22 9.45
N VAL A 164 7.27 6.34 8.98
CA VAL A 164 6.73 6.50 7.63
C VAL A 164 7.81 6.94 6.64
N GLY A 165 7.86 6.24 5.51
CA GLY A 165 8.58 6.68 4.32
C GLY A 165 7.64 6.94 3.15
N ASP A 166 8.18 7.60 2.13
CA ASP A 166 7.44 7.98 0.93
C ASP A 166 7.71 6.94 -0.16
N ALA A 167 6.65 6.48 -0.83
CA ALA A 167 6.74 5.68 -2.04
C ALA A 167 5.44 5.72 -2.83
N PHE A 168 5.53 5.37 -4.10
CA PHE A 168 4.45 5.57 -5.05
C PHE A 168 4.36 4.39 -6.02
N ALA A 169 3.16 4.15 -6.54
CA ALA A 169 2.90 3.11 -7.50
C ALA A 169 1.82 3.53 -8.49
N ALA A 170 1.81 2.90 -9.67
CA ALA A 170 0.69 2.95 -10.58
C ALA A 170 0.38 1.56 -11.14
N LEU A 171 -0.90 1.28 -11.33
CA LEU A 171 -1.42 0.00 -11.82
C LEU A 171 -2.34 0.24 -13.02
N LEU A 172 -2.30 -0.67 -13.98
CA LEU A 172 -3.25 -0.77 -15.08
C LEU A 172 -4.03 -2.08 -14.94
N LEU A 173 -5.36 -1.95 -14.87
CA LEU A 173 -6.28 -3.06 -14.62
C LEU A 173 -7.26 -3.22 -15.77
N GLU A 174 -7.50 -4.46 -16.17
CA GLU A 174 -8.43 -4.82 -17.25
C GLU A 174 -9.26 -6.06 -16.87
N ASN A 175 -10.43 -6.22 -17.50
CA ASN A 175 -11.24 -7.42 -17.33
C ASN A 175 -10.86 -8.50 -18.35
N GLN A 176 -9.74 -9.17 -18.13
CA GLN A 176 -9.22 -10.24 -19.00
C GLN A 176 -8.81 -11.47 -18.16
N PRO A 177 -8.96 -12.70 -18.68
CA PRO A 177 -8.76 -13.92 -17.89
C PRO A 177 -7.29 -14.37 -17.75
N SER A 178 -6.35 -13.78 -18.51
CA SER A 178 -4.95 -14.23 -18.60
C SER A 178 -3.95 -13.41 -17.78
N GLY A 179 -2.72 -13.92 -17.62
CA GLY A 179 -1.62 -13.24 -16.92
C GLY A 179 -1.84 -13.13 -15.41
N PHE A 180 -1.30 -12.08 -14.78
CA PHE A 180 -1.49 -11.84 -13.35
C PHE A 180 -2.93 -11.44 -13.04
N GLN A 181 -3.52 -12.12 -12.07
CA GLN A 181 -4.90 -11.97 -11.66
C GLN A 181 -4.96 -11.55 -10.20
N ILE A 182 -5.62 -10.41 -9.98
CA ILE A 182 -6.08 -9.99 -8.66
C ILE A 182 -7.45 -10.64 -8.43
N GLY A 183 -7.55 -11.44 -7.38
CA GLY A 183 -8.78 -12.11 -6.95
C GLY A 183 -9.82 -11.14 -6.39
N PRO A 184 -10.94 -11.65 -5.86
CA PRO A 184 -11.90 -10.84 -5.12
C PRO A 184 -11.20 -10.05 -4.03
N VAL A 185 -11.51 -8.75 -3.96
CA VAL A 185 -10.98 -7.85 -2.93
C VAL A 185 -11.89 -7.89 -1.72
N TYR A 186 -11.30 -8.17 -0.56
CA TYR A 186 -11.96 -8.00 0.74
C TYR A 186 -11.63 -6.64 1.31
N THR A 187 -12.66 -5.95 1.77
CA THR A 187 -12.57 -4.72 2.57
C THR A 187 -13.42 -4.87 3.82
N GLY A 188 -12.84 -4.61 4.99
CA GLY A 188 -13.50 -4.74 6.28
C GLY A 188 -13.17 -3.58 7.22
N GLN A 189 -13.87 -3.52 8.34
CA GLN A 189 -13.63 -2.54 9.39
C GLN A 189 -13.98 -3.13 10.77
N ARG A 190 -13.26 -2.72 11.81
CA ARG A 190 -13.60 -2.97 13.22
C ARG A 190 -13.84 -1.63 13.93
N PRO A 191 -15.11 -1.15 14.00
CA PRO A 191 -15.42 0.22 14.41
C PRO A 191 -15.08 0.52 15.88
N GLU A 192 -14.89 -0.51 16.72
CA GLU A 192 -14.41 -0.32 18.10
C GLU A 192 -13.03 0.36 18.18
N PHE A 193 -12.26 0.39 17.08
CA PHE A 193 -10.97 1.07 17.00
C PHE A 193 -11.02 2.44 16.30
N HIS A 194 -12.22 3.02 16.11
CA HIS A 194 -12.41 4.25 15.32
C HIS A 194 -11.59 5.45 15.81
N GLU A 195 -11.25 5.52 17.10
CA GLU A 195 -10.50 6.63 17.69
C GLU A 195 -9.06 6.71 17.14
N GLY A 196 -8.52 5.61 16.61
CA GLY A 196 -7.20 5.58 15.98
C GLY A 196 -6.10 6.18 16.87
N ILE A 197 -5.33 7.11 16.33
CA ILE A 197 -4.23 7.78 17.04
C ILE A 197 -4.70 8.77 18.12
N HIS A 198 -5.97 9.18 18.08
CA HIS A 198 -6.56 10.12 19.04
C HIS A 198 -7.18 9.40 20.24
N GLY A 199 -7.21 8.06 20.23
CA GLY A 199 -7.70 7.27 21.34
C GLY A 199 -6.78 7.31 22.55
N SER A 200 -7.34 6.95 23.71
CA SER A 200 -6.57 6.76 24.94
C SER A 200 -5.45 5.72 24.77
N GLU A 201 -4.43 5.74 25.63
CA GLU A 201 -3.37 4.72 25.65
C GLU A 201 -3.93 3.28 25.72
N HIS A 202 -5.04 3.10 26.44
CA HIS A 202 -5.72 1.81 26.53
C HIS A 202 -6.28 1.37 25.17
N VAL A 203 -6.96 2.27 24.45
CA VAL A 203 -7.53 1.99 23.13
C VAL A 203 -6.43 1.72 22.10
N LYS A 204 -5.37 2.52 22.09
CA LYS A 204 -4.21 2.31 21.20
C LYS A 204 -3.54 0.96 21.45
N LYS A 205 -3.34 0.60 22.73
CA LYS A 205 -2.79 -0.71 23.11
C LYS A 205 -3.71 -1.86 22.68
N ALA A 206 -5.02 -1.72 22.86
CA ALA A 206 -5.99 -2.72 22.42
C ALA A 206 -5.94 -2.93 20.90
N PHE A 207 -5.82 -1.85 20.12
CA PHE A 207 -5.64 -1.94 18.67
C PHE A 207 -4.35 -2.70 18.29
N TYR A 208 -3.22 -2.39 18.93
CA TYR A 208 -1.96 -3.10 18.68
C TYR A 208 -2.04 -4.59 19.05
N GLN A 209 -2.78 -4.93 20.11
CA GLN A 209 -3.00 -6.31 20.53
C GLN A 209 -3.93 -7.07 19.57
N ALA A 210 -4.90 -6.38 18.97
CA ALA A 210 -5.81 -6.95 17.99
C ALA A 210 -5.20 -7.13 16.59
N HIS A 211 -3.97 -6.66 16.35
CA HIS A 211 -3.33 -6.71 15.02
C HIS A 211 -3.39 -8.11 14.39
N ASP A 212 -3.06 -9.15 15.15
CA ASP A 212 -3.06 -10.54 14.69
C ASP A 212 -4.46 -11.05 14.29
N GLU A 213 -5.49 -10.63 15.03
CA GLU A 213 -6.89 -10.95 14.70
C GLU A 213 -7.31 -10.25 13.41
N LEU A 214 -6.92 -8.98 13.22
CA LEU A 214 -7.20 -8.22 12.00
C LEU A 214 -6.50 -8.84 10.77
N ILE A 215 -5.29 -9.37 10.93
CA ILE A 215 -4.62 -10.15 9.88
C ILE A 215 -5.39 -11.44 9.59
N SER A 216 -5.82 -12.14 10.63
CA SER A 216 -6.60 -13.38 10.47
C SER A 216 -7.92 -13.12 9.73
N ASP A 217 -8.63 -12.05 10.08
CA ASP A 217 -9.86 -11.58 9.40
C ASP A 217 -9.59 -11.32 7.92
N ALA A 218 -8.47 -10.65 7.59
CA ALA A 218 -8.07 -10.41 6.21
C ALA A 218 -7.88 -11.73 5.45
N LEU A 219 -7.09 -12.66 6.00
CA LEU A 219 -6.74 -13.91 5.33
C LEU A 219 -7.94 -14.83 5.13
N GLN A 220 -8.79 -14.99 6.14
CA GLN A 220 -9.99 -15.84 6.07
C GLN A 220 -10.91 -15.41 4.93
N ASN A 221 -11.07 -14.10 4.74
CA ASN A 221 -11.95 -13.54 3.72
C ASN A 221 -11.37 -13.60 2.30
N THR A 222 -10.07 -13.82 2.13
CA THR A 222 -9.48 -14.03 0.79
C THR A 222 -9.80 -15.39 0.17
N LYS A 223 -10.32 -16.35 0.95
CA LYS A 223 -10.60 -17.75 0.52
C LYS A 223 -9.39 -18.41 -0.17
N SER A 224 -8.17 -18.12 0.30
CA SER A 224 -6.92 -18.52 -0.36
C SER A 224 -6.44 -19.94 -0.05
N GLY A 225 -7.21 -20.73 0.71
CA GLY A 225 -6.82 -22.07 1.16
C GLY A 225 -6.23 -22.05 2.57
N ASN A 226 -5.31 -22.98 2.88
CA ASN A 226 -4.68 -23.07 4.19
C ASN A 226 -3.82 -21.81 4.47
N PRO A 227 -4.16 -21.00 5.50
CA PRO A 227 -3.45 -19.76 5.80
C PRO A 227 -1.94 -19.92 6.05
N THR A 228 -1.48 -21.08 6.54
CA THR A 228 -0.07 -21.30 6.87
C THR A 228 0.81 -21.54 5.63
N HIS A 229 0.21 -21.84 4.47
CA HIS A 229 0.94 -22.04 3.21
C HIS A 229 0.95 -20.78 2.32
N LEU A 230 0.31 -19.70 2.78
CA LEU A 230 0.25 -18.45 2.03
C LEU A 230 1.55 -17.67 2.18
N HIS A 231 2.03 -17.08 1.09
CA HIS A 231 3.04 -16.03 1.15
C HIS A 231 2.34 -14.67 1.29
N LEU A 232 2.75 -13.88 2.27
CA LEU A 232 2.14 -12.59 2.60
C LEU A 232 2.99 -11.46 2.02
N LEU A 233 2.31 -10.53 1.35
CA LEU A 233 2.81 -9.22 0.92
C LEU A 233 2.10 -8.16 1.77
N PRO A 234 2.54 -7.95 3.03
CA PRO A 234 1.81 -7.13 3.97
C PRO A 234 2.10 -5.63 3.83
N HIS A 235 1.40 -4.82 4.63
CA HIS A 235 1.96 -3.55 5.09
C HIS A 235 3.22 -3.75 5.95
N ASN A 236 4.17 -2.83 5.91
CA ASN A 236 5.43 -2.90 6.64
C ASN A 236 5.36 -2.16 7.98
N VAL A 237 4.32 -2.43 8.79
CA VAL A 237 4.03 -1.65 10.02
C VAL A 237 5.17 -1.70 11.04
N ASN A 238 5.70 -2.89 11.36
CA ASN A 238 6.97 -3.10 12.06
C ASN A 238 7.27 -4.61 12.12
N ARG A 239 8.53 -4.98 12.33
CA ARG A 239 8.99 -6.38 12.38
C ARG A 239 8.41 -7.15 13.57
N LEU A 240 8.23 -6.49 14.71
CA LEU A 240 7.80 -7.15 15.95
C LEU A 240 6.35 -7.68 15.84
N SER A 241 5.44 -6.90 15.26
CA SER A 241 4.05 -7.31 15.00
C SER A 241 4.01 -8.57 14.14
N TRP A 242 4.79 -8.61 13.06
CA TRP A 242 4.85 -9.78 12.17
C TRP A 242 5.50 -11.01 12.81
N LEU A 243 6.52 -10.81 13.65
CA LEU A 243 7.10 -11.88 14.46
C LEU A 243 6.09 -12.47 15.44
N ASN A 244 5.29 -11.61 16.07
CA ASN A 244 4.24 -12.05 17.00
C ASN A 244 3.15 -12.83 16.28
N TYR A 245 2.66 -12.31 15.15
CA TYR A 245 1.70 -13.00 14.30
C TYR A 245 2.21 -14.38 13.87
N SER A 246 3.45 -14.45 13.34
CA SER A 246 4.10 -15.70 12.93
C SER A 246 4.11 -16.74 14.05
N ARG A 247 4.50 -16.33 15.27
CA ARG A 247 4.55 -17.23 16.43
C ARG A 247 3.17 -17.69 16.90
N ARG A 248 2.20 -16.78 17.02
CA ARG A 248 0.86 -17.09 17.54
C ARG A 248 0.05 -17.96 16.59
N HIS A 249 0.20 -17.75 15.28
CA HIS A 249 -0.55 -18.45 14.25
C HIS A 249 0.23 -19.58 13.57
N GLN A 250 1.44 -19.88 14.04
CA GLN A 250 2.34 -20.88 13.43
C GLN A 250 2.53 -20.63 11.92
N HIS A 251 2.53 -19.37 11.52
CA HIS A 251 2.75 -18.96 10.13
C HIS A 251 4.26 -18.81 9.90
N PRO A 252 4.85 -19.47 8.90
CA PRO A 252 6.29 -19.41 8.67
C PRO A 252 6.76 -17.97 8.42
N LEU A 253 7.74 -17.48 9.18
CA LEU A 253 8.19 -16.09 9.08
C LEU A 253 8.79 -15.79 7.70
N GLU A 254 9.45 -16.78 7.10
CA GLU A 254 10.00 -16.74 5.75
C GLU A 254 8.94 -16.53 4.66
N ASN A 255 7.66 -16.80 4.97
CA ASN A 255 6.55 -16.55 4.07
C ASN A 255 5.99 -15.13 4.21
N ILE A 256 6.49 -14.31 5.15
CA ILE A 256 6.07 -12.92 5.35
C ILE A 256 7.15 -11.98 4.78
N ALA A 257 6.82 -11.28 3.71
CA ALA A 257 7.78 -10.40 3.03
C ALA A 257 7.99 -9.08 3.80
N LEU A 258 9.09 -8.98 4.54
CA LEU A 258 9.45 -7.81 5.37
C LEU A 258 10.70 -7.07 4.90
N GLY A 259 11.20 -7.38 3.69
CA GLY A 259 12.54 -7.01 3.24
C GLY A 259 12.77 -5.51 3.01
N LEU A 260 11.70 -4.72 2.85
CA LEU A 260 11.78 -3.29 2.52
C LEU A 260 11.91 -2.39 3.75
N MET A 261 11.36 -2.83 4.88
CA MET A 261 11.22 -2.06 6.11
C MET A 261 12.53 -1.44 6.62
N PRO A 262 13.70 -2.11 6.58
CA PRO A 262 14.93 -1.50 7.07
C PRO A 262 15.47 -0.35 6.23
N ASP A 263 15.03 -0.20 4.98
CA ASP A 263 15.53 0.82 4.05
C ASP A 263 14.52 1.93 3.76
N ILE A 264 13.25 1.58 3.53
CA ILE A 264 12.28 2.57 3.04
C ILE A 264 11.21 2.91 4.07
N GLY A 265 11.16 2.21 5.20
CA GLY A 265 10.14 2.39 6.22
C GLY A 265 8.78 1.81 5.85
N HIS A 266 7.75 2.29 6.51
CA HIS A 266 6.35 2.00 6.20
C HIS A 266 5.84 2.99 5.15
N CYS A 267 5.50 2.51 3.95
CA CYS A 267 5.04 3.34 2.84
C CYS A 267 3.53 3.30 2.66
N TYR A 268 2.77 3.30 3.75
CA TYR A 268 1.31 3.35 3.78
C TYR A 268 0.64 2.38 2.79
N THR A 269 -0.04 2.95 1.78
CA THR A 269 -0.95 2.25 0.87
C THR A 269 -0.22 1.36 -0.12
N VAL A 270 1.05 1.62 -0.40
CA VAL A 270 1.79 0.96 -1.48
C VAL A 270 2.71 -0.16 -1.01
N ASP A 271 2.85 -0.38 0.30
CA ASP A 271 3.73 -1.45 0.83
C ASP A 271 3.53 -2.81 0.15
N PRO A 272 2.31 -3.36 0.01
CA PRO A 272 2.10 -4.62 -0.68
C PRO A 272 2.57 -4.62 -2.15
N LEU A 273 2.47 -3.47 -2.83
CA LEU A 273 2.89 -3.31 -4.22
C LEU A 273 4.39 -3.24 -4.38
N LEU A 274 5.10 -2.64 -3.41
CA LEU A 274 6.56 -2.59 -3.41
C LEU A 274 7.19 -3.97 -3.21
N LEU A 275 6.48 -4.86 -2.50
CA LEU A 275 6.91 -6.25 -2.29
C LEU A 275 6.62 -7.15 -3.51
N LEU A 276 5.68 -6.75 -4.37
CA LEU A 276 5.21 -7.57 -5.48
C LEU A 276 6.29 -7.96 -6.50
N PRO A 277 7.22 -7.09 -6.95
CA PRO A 277 8.26 -7.46 -7.91
C PRO A 277 9.07 -8.69 -7.51
N ALA A 278 9.48 -8.77 -6.25
CA ALA A 278 10.26 -9.90 -5.73
C ALA A 278 9.42 -11.19 -5.65
N ALA A 279 8.10 -11.07 -5.52
CA ALA A 279 7.17 -12.19 -5.45
C ALA A 279 6.74 -12.72 -6.82
N LEU A 280 6.88 -11.94 -7.91
CA LEU A 280 6.37 -12.33 -9.24
C LEU A 280 6.86 -13.72 -9.71
N PRO A 281 8.15 -14.09 -9.61
CA PRO A 281 8.60 -15.42 -10.04
C PRO A 281 7.93 -16.57 -9.27
N ALA A 282 7.70 -16.37 -7.97
CA ALA A 282 7.00 -17.32 -7.11
C ALA A 282 5.51 -17.41 -7.47
N ILE A 283 4.86 -16.27 -7.74
CA ILE A 283 3.46 -16.21 -8.18
C ILE A 283 3.27 -16.91 -9.54
N GLN A 284 4.21 -16.71 -10.47
CA GLN A 284 4.20 -17.37 -11.79
C GLN A 284 4.36 -18.88 -11.71
N SER A 285 5.10 -19.37 -10.71
CA SER A 285 5.25 -20.80 -10.41
C SER A 285 4.12 -21.38 -9.56
N GLY A 286 3.03 -20.62 -9.33
CA GLY A 286 1.81 -21.12 -8.69
C GLY A 286 1.76 -20.96 -7.17
N LYS A 287 2.79 -20.38 -6.54
CA LYS A 287 2.77 -20.17 -5.09
C LYS A 287 1.68 -19.17 -4.70
N PRO A 288 0.83 -19.48 -3.70
CA PRO A 288 -0.28 -18.61 -3.33
C PRO A 288 0.23 -17.38 -2.57
N HIS A 289 -0.06 -16.19 -3.09
CA HIS A 289 0.31 -14.92 -2.46
C HIS A 289 -0.92 -14.08 -2.14
N VAL A 290 -0.89 -13.41 -0.99
CA VAL A 290 -1.93 -12.47 -0.55
C VAL A 290 -1.29 -11.12 -0.27
N MET A 291 -1.82 -10.08 -0.91
CA MET A 291 -1.58 -8.69 -0.51
C MET A 291 -2.58 -8.34 0.59
N LEU A 292 -2.12 -7.68 1.65
CA LEU A 292 -3.00 -7.26 2.73
C LEU A 292 -2.46 -6.05 3.51
N SER A 293 -3.37 -5.26 4.06
CA SER A 293 -3.06 -4.13 4.95
C SER A 293 -4.13 -3.97 6.02
N VAL A 294 -3.73 -3.38 7.16
CA VAL A 294 -4.59 -2.93 8.24
C VAL A 294 -4.29 -1.44 8.50
N GLY A 295 -5.22 -0.57 8.13
CA GLY A 295 -5.14 0.85 8.42
C GLY A 295 -5.49 1.15 9.89
N LEU A 296 -4.99 2.30 10.40
CA LEU A 296 -5.51 2.90 11.63
C LEU A 296 -7.03 3.03 11.58
N GLY A 297 -7.73 2.90 12.70
CA GLY A 297 -9.19 2.74 12.69
C GLY A 297 -9.65 1.31 12.36
N ALA A 298 -8.71 0.36 12.28
CA ALA A 298 -8.90 -1.05 11.93
C ALA A 298 -9.64 -1.25 10.61
N TRP A 299 -9.28 -0.46 9.60
CA TRP A 299 -9.65 -0.73 8.21
C TRP A 299 -8.83 -1.89 7.67
N ILE A 300 -9.49 -2.90 7.12
CA ILE A 300 -8.84 -4.12 6.64
C ILE A 300 -8.99 -4.17 5.12
N GLY A 301 -7.91 -4.50 4.43
CA GLY A 301 -7.91 -4.74 3.00
C GLY A 301 -7.08 -5.97 2.66
N SER A 302 -7.58 -6.83 1.79
CA SER A 302 -6.78 -7.94 1.26
C SER A 302 -7.28 -8.46 -0.08
N CYS A 303 -6.37 -9.04 -0.85
CA CYS A 303 -6.71 -9.79 -2.06
C CYS A 303 -5.59 -10.79 -2.41
N ARG A 304 -6.00 -11.90 -3.04
CA ARG A 304 -5.05 -12.87 -3.60
C ARG A 304 -4.49 -12.36 -4.93
N ILE A 305 -3.22 -12.62 -5.18
CA ILE A 305 -2.60 -12.49 -6.50
C ILE A 305 -2.12 -13.86 -6.99
N ARG A 306 -2.38 -14.17 -8.26
CA ARG A 306 -1.99 -15.42 -8.91
C ARG A 306 -1.63 -15.18 -10.37
N HIS A 307 -0.88 -16.09 -10.97
CA HIS A 307 -0.78 -16.14 -12.43
C HIS A 307 -1.85 -17.10 -12.98
N ALA A 308 -2.56 -16.70 -14.04
CA ALA A 308 -3.67 -17.47 -14.59
C ALA A 308 -3.23 -18.84 -15.12
N ASP A 309 -2.02 -18.90 -15.69
CA ASP A 309 -1.47 -20.09 -16.34
C ASP A 309 -0.59 -20.93 -15.40
N ALA A 310 -0.56 -20.61 -14.10
CA ALA A 310 0.23 -21.39 -13.15
C ALA A 310 -0.40 -22.78 -12.93
N PRO A 311 0.41 -23.85 -12.83
CA PRO A 311 -0.09 -25.17 -12.47
C PRO A 311 -0.68 -25.13 -11.06
N PHE A 312 -1.86 -25.72 -10.88
CA PHE A 312 -2.51 -25.91 -9.58
C PHE A 312 -1.84 -27.01 -8.77
#